data_AF-A0A1G6UP76-F1
#
_entry.id   AF-A0A1G6UP76-F1
#
_cell.length_a   1.000
_cell.length_b   1.000
_cell.length_c   1.000
_cell.angle_alpha   90.00
_cell.angle_beta   90.00
_cell.angle_gamma   90.00
#
_symmetry.space_group_name_H-M   'P 1'
#
loop_
_entity.id
_entity.type
_entity.pdbx_description
1 polymer ?
#
loop_
_entity_poly.entity_id
_entity_poly.type
_entity_poly.pdbx_seq_one_letter_code
_entity_poly.pdbx_strand_id
1 'polypeptide(L)'
;MTDQVLEQAVTNPDFAIGLLTKLKEEKEKLAAAQQQIAQQQPLVVFAEACMQSDKSLKVSEVAKLATKHNVKIGQRQLFTKLREWNLMFKRSTEPTQAAVEKGYFEIAQGVKQKPSGEPFTWTTTYVTPKGQAYILDRLKKEQEQKAV
;
A
#
# COMPACT_ATOMS: atom_id res chain seq x y z
N MET A 1 -3.88 -3.99 44.37
CA MET A 1 -4.94 -4.74 43.64
C MET A 1 -4.45 -6.08 43.06
N THR A 2 -3.23 -6.54 43.38
CA THR A 2 -2.60 -7.76 42.80
C THR A 2 -2.65 -8.98 43.71
N ASP A 3 -2.72 -8.80 45.03
CA ASP A 3 -2.47 -9.90 45.98
C ASP A 3 -3.64 -10.89 46.09
N GLN A 4 -4.88 -10.41 45.99
CA GLN A 4 -6.08 -11.27 46.02
C GLN A 4 -6.20 -12.19 44.79
N VAL A 5 -5.72 -11.73 43.63
CA VAL A 5 -5.74 -12.52 42.38
C VAL A 5 -4.65 -13.59 42.41
N LEU A 6 -3.51 -13.29 43.05
CA LEU A 6 -2.42 -14.23 43.29
C LEU A 6 -2.83 -15.34 44.28
N GLU A 7 -3.52 -15.00 45.38
CA GLU A 7 -4.01 -16.00 46.33
C GLU A 7 -5.03 -16.95 45.71
N GLN A 8 -5.96 -16.45 44.89
CA GLN A 8 -6.95 -17.28 44.19
C GLN A 8 -6.34 -18.18 43.10
N ALA A 9 -5.23 -17.75 42.48
CA ALA A 9 -4.50 -18.57 41.51
C ALA A 9 -3.74 -19.73 42.16
N VAL A 10 -3.29 -19.59 43.41
CA VAL A 10 -2.60 -20.66 44.15
C VAL A 10 -3.60 -21.63 44.80
N THR A 11 -4.79 -21.15 45.18
CA THR A 11 -5.81 -21.97 45.86
C THR A 11 -6.76 -22.70 44.92
N ASN A 12 -6.90 -22.26 43.66
CA ASN A 12 -7.82 -22.89 42.70
C ASN A 12 -7.12 -23.24 41.37
N PRO A 13 -6.86 -24.54 41.09
CA PRO A 13 -6.14 -24.98 39.90
C PRO A 13 -6.86 -24.62 38.60
N ASP A 14 -8.20 -24.61 38.58
CA ASP A 14 -8.98 -24.24 37.38
C ASP A 14 -8.87 -22.74 37.06
N PHE A 15 -8.76 -21.90 38.08
CA PHE A 15 -8.56 -20.46 37.90
C PHE A 15 -7.15 -20.13 37.37
N ALA A 16 -6.13 -20.86 37.83
CA ALA A 16 -4.78 -20.76 37.30
C ALA A 16 -4.71 -21.15 35.81
N ILE A 17 -5.38 -22.24 35.42
CA ILE A 17 -5.45 -22.68 34.02
C ILE A 17 -6.15 -21.62 33.15
N GLY A 18 -7.24 -21.02 33.64
CA GLY A 18 -7.95 -19.94 32.94
C GLY A 18 -7.11 -18.66 32.75
N LEU A 19 -6.27 -18.30 33.73
CA LEU A 19 -5.35 -17.17 33.61
C LEU A 19 -4.20 -17.46 32.63
N LEU A 20 -3.62 -18.66 32.70
CA LEU A 20 -2.53 -19.07 31.83
C LEU A 20 -2.97 -19.20 30.36
N THR A 21 -4.18 -19.69 30.12
CA THR A 21 -4.76 -19.77 28.77
C THR A 21 -5.00 -18.38 28.17
N LYS A 22 -5.56 -17.43 28.94
CA LYS A 22 -5.69 -16.03 28.49
C LYS A 22 -4.33 -15.38 28.19
N LEU A 23 -3.33 -15.57 29.05
CA LEU A 23 -1.97 -15.08 28.80
C LEU A 23 -1.33 -15.71 27.57
N LYS A 24 -1.60 -16.99 27.31
CA LYS A 24 -1.13 -17.68 26.10
C LYS A 24 -1.78 -17.08 24.84
N GLU A 25 -3.10 -16.88 24.85
CA GLU A 25 -3.82 -16.25 23.73
C GLU A 25 -3.39 -14.81 23.47
N GLU A 26 -3.17 -14.01 24.52
CA GLU A 26 -2.66 -12.64 24.39
C GLU A 26 -1.24 -12.63 23.82
N LYS A 27 -0.36 -13.52 24.27
CA LYS A 27 0.99 -13.67 23.72
C LYS A 27 0.97 -14.12 22.26
N GLU A 28 0.10 -15.06 21.89
CA GLU A 28 -0.05 -15.52 20.51
C GLU A 28 -0.58 -14.40 19.60
N LYS A 29 -1.55 -13.60 20.06
CA LYS A 29 -2.04 -12.41 19.35
C LYS A 29 -0.95 -11.35 19.19
N LEU A 30 -0.16 -11.09 20.24
CA LEU A 30 0.97 -10.15 20.17
C LEU A 30 2.07 -10.64 19.23
N ALA A 31 2.41 -11.93 19.26
CA ALA A 31 3.40 -12.51 18.35
C ALA A 31 2.95 -12.43 16.89
N ALA A 32 1.68 -12.73 16.60
CA ALA A 32 1.11 -12.58 15.27
C ALA A 32 1.12 -11.12 14.80
N ALA A 33 0.75 -10.17 15.67
CA ALA A 33 0.79 -8.74 15.36
C ALA A 33 2.23 -8.22 15.13
N GLN A 34 3.20 -8.67 15.92
CA GLN A 34 4.61 -8.30 15.76
C GLN A 34 5.20 -8.86 14.46
N GLN A 35 4.84 -10.08 14.07
CA GLN A 35 5.21 -10.64 12.77
C GLN A 35 4.65 -9.81 11.60
N GLN A 36 3.40 -9.36 11.70
CA GLN A 36 2.80 -8.48 10.70
C GLN A 36 3.52 -7.12 10.62
N ILE A 37 3.85 -6.53 11.77
CA ILE A 37 4.58 -5.25 11.84
C ILE A 37 5.99 -5.39 11.22
N ALA A 38 6.71 -6.47 11.51
CA ALA A 38 8.04 -6.71 10.96
C ALA A 38 8.02 -6.85 9.41
N GLN A 39 6.96 -7.47 8.86
CA GLN A 39 6.79 -7.60 7.40
C GLN A 39 6.40 -6.27 6.73
N GLN A 40 5.74 -5.38 7.47
CA GLN A 40 5.30 -4.07 7.02
C GLN A 40 6.35 -2.96 7.20
N GLN A 41 7.30 -3.09 8.13
CA GLN A 41 8.38 -2.13 8.34
C GLN A 41 9.10 -1.65 7.06
N PRO A 42 9.54 -2.51 6.14
CA PRO A 42 10.23 -2.04 4.93
C PRO A 42 9.32 -1.23 3.99
N LEU A 43 8.00 -1.45 4.03
CA LEU A 43 7.03 -0.66 3.28
C LEU A 43 6.79 0.71 3.92
N VAL A 44 6.73 0.77 5.25
CA VAL A 44 6.54 2.03 5.99
C VAL A 44 7.74 2.95 5.75
N VAL A 45 8.96 2.43 5.90
CA VAL A 45 10.19 3.17 5.62
C VAL A 45 10.26 3.62 4.16
N PHE A 46 9.76 2.81 3.23
CA PHE A 46 9.69 3.20 1.83
C PHE A 46 8.62 4.28 1.56
N ALA A 47 7.43 4.17 2.16
CA ALA A 47 6.39 5.18 2.06
C ALA A 47 6.89 6.52 2.62
N GLU A 48 7.60 6.49 3.75
CA GLU A 48 8.27 7.65 4.33
C GLU A 48 9.34 8.22 3.39
N ALA A 49 10.20 7.39 2.80
CA ALA A 49 11.22 7.83 1.85
C ALA A 49 10.63 8.41 0.56
N CYS A 50 9.54 7.83 0.04
CA CYS A 50 8.79 8.37 -1.08
C CYS A 50 8.15 9.71 -0.72
N MET A 51 7.53 9.82 0.46
CA MET A 51 6.94 11.07 0.95
C MET A 51 7.98 12.18 1.16
N GLN A 52 9.24 11.83 1.47
CA GLN A 52 10.34 12.80 1.55
C GLN A 52 10.85 13.27 0.18
N SER A 53 10.58 12.51 -0.89
CA SER A 53 10.90 12.93 -2.25
C SER A 53 9.69 13.68 -2.84
N ASP A 54 9.79 14.98 -3.06
CA ASP A 54 8.71 15.81 -3.62
C ASP A 54 8.39 15.53 -5.11
N LYS A 55 8.84 14.40 -5.65
CA LYS A 55 8.80 14.13 -7.09
C LYS A 55 7.66 13.19 -7.47
N SER A 56 6.70 13.73 -8.21
CA SER A 56 5.72 12.94 -8.95
C SER A 56 6.40 12.14 -10.08
N LEU A 57 6.07 10.86 -10.19
CA LEU A 57 6.68 9.92 -11.14
C LEU A 57 5.68 9.44 -12.18
N LYS A 58 6.14 9.11 -13.39
CA LYS A 58 5.26 8.49 -14.39
C LYS A 58 4.83 7.10 -13.93
N VAL A 59 3.66 6.65 -14.37
CA VAL A 59 3.18 5.27 -14.08
C VAL A 59 4.21 4.20 -14.51
N SER A 60 4.94 4.44 -15.60
CA SER A 60 6.03 3.55 -16.06
C SER A 60 7.21 3.51 -15.11
N GLU A 61 7.55 4.63 -14.47
CA GLU A 61 8.63 4.73 -13.48
C GLU A 61 8.21 4.06 -12.18
N VAL A 62 6.96 4.22 -11.75
CA VAL A 62 6.41 3.52 -10.59
C VAL A 62 6.44 2.00 -10.78
N ALA A 63 6.15 1.49 -11.99
CA ALA A 63 6.27 0.06 -12.28
C ALA A 63 7.73 -0.45 -12.17
N LYS A 64 8.70 0.32 -12.67
CA LYS A 64 10.13 0.00 -12.52
C LYS A 64 10.55 0.03 -11.05
N LEU A 65 10.03 1.00 -10.30
CA LEU A 65 10.28 1.13 -8.87
C LEU A 65 9.71 -0.07 -8.11
N ALA A 66 8.46 -0.46 -8.38
CA ALA A 66 7.84 -1.65 -7.79
C ALA A 66 8.70 -2.91 -7.99
N THR A 67 9.26 -3.07 -9.18
CA THR A 67 10.15 -4.19 -9.51
C THR A 67 11.43 -4.20 -8.65
N LYS A 68 11.98 -3.04 -8.30
CA LYS A 68 13.12 -2.93 -7.36
C LYS A 68 12.76 -3.37 -5.94
N HIS A 69 11.49 -3.21 -5.55
CA HIS A 69 10.97 -3.63 -4.24
C HIS A 69 10.37 -5.05 -4.27
N ASN A 70 10.88 -5.93 -5.14
CA ASN A 70 10.45 -7.32 -5.30
C ASN A 70 9.01 -7.53 -5.81
N VAL A 71 8.29 -6.46 -6.17
CA VAL A 71 6.96 -6.55 -6.78
C VAL A 71 7.12 -6.59 -8.30
N LYS A 72 7.21 -7.80 -8.87
CA LYS A 72 7.32 -7.99 -10.33
C LYS A 72 6.03 -7.53 -11.04
N ILE A 73 6.05 -6.32 -11.61
CA ILE A 73 4.93 -5.77 -12.38
C ILE A 73 5.41 -4.93 -13.56
N GLY A 74 4.83 -5.17 -14.74
CA GLY A 74 5.08 -4.35 -15.93
C GLY A 74 4.16 -3.14 -15.99
N GLN A 75 4.55 -2.11 -16.77
CA GLN A 75 3.72 -0.91 -16.98
C GLN A 75 2.28 -1.25 -17.42
N ARG A 76 2.11 -2.15 -18.41
CA ARG A 76 0.76 -2.52 -18.91
C ARG A 76 -0.09 -3.19 -17.83
N GLN A 77 0.51 -4.07 -17.04
CA GLN A 77 -0.15 -4.74 -15.91
C GLN A 77 -0.53 -3.74 -14.82
N LEU A 78 0.33 -2.76 -14.53
CA LEU A 78 0.02 -1.70 -13.58
C LEU A 78 -1.17 -0.87 -14.05
N PHE A 79 -1.25 -0.50 -15.33
CA PHE A 79 -2.44 0.17 -15.87
C PHE A 79 -3.71 -0.69 -15.72
N THR A 80 -3.62 -2.01 -15.92
CA THR A 80 -4.75 -2.92 -15.69
C THR A 80 -5.19 -2.90 -14.22
N LYS A 81 -4.25 -3.01 -13.28
CA LYS A 81 -4.53 -2.96 -11.84
C LYS A 81 -5.17 -1.64 -11.41
N LEU A 82 -4.64 -0.52 -11.90
CA LEU A 82 -5.19 0.80 -11.60
C LEU A 82 -6.63 0.97 -12.12
N ARG A 83 -7.00 0.30 -13.22
CA ARG A 83 -8.40 0.26 -13.71
C ARG A 83 -9.28 -0.68 -12.88
N GLU A 84 -8.77 -1.84 -12.49
CA GLU A 84 -9.47 -2.76 -11.58
C GLU A 84 -9.81 -2.07 -10.24
N TRP A 85 -8.93 -1.17 -9.80
CA TRP A 85 -9.10 -0.38 -8.58
C TRP A 85 -9.97 0.88 -8.74
N ASN A 86 -10.54 1.11 -9.93
CA ASN A 86 -11.30 2.32 -10.28
C ASN A 86 -10.51 3.63 -10.08
N LEU A 87 -9.17 3.57 -10.15
CA LEU A 87 -8.30 4.75 -10.11
C LEU A 87 -8.07 5.35 -11.50
N MET A 88 -8.34 4.59 -12.55
CA MET A 88 -8.31 5.05 -13.95
C MET A 88 -9.54 4.60 -14.71
N PHE A 89 -9.90 5.33 -15.78
CA PHE A 89 -10.99 4.94 -16.65
C PHE A 89 -10.66 3.66 -17.45
N LYS A 90 -11.69 2.82 -17.70
CA LYS A 90 -11.57 1.47 -18.28
C LYS A 90 -10.78 1.38 -19.59
N ARG A 91 -10.83 2.42 -20.44
CA ARG A 91 -10.15 2.46 -21.74
C ARG A 91 -9.22 3.68 -21.89
N SER A 92 -8.84 4.31 -20.78
CA SER A 92 -7.94 5.46 -20.79
C SER A 92 -6.70 5.19 -19.93
N THR A 93 -5.73 6.08 -20.03
CA THR A 93 -4.61 6.25 -19.09
C THR A 93 -4.85 7.39 -18.12
N GLU A 94 -6.02 8.02 -18.20
CA GLU A 94 -6.41 9.13 -17.36
C GLU A 94 -6.95 8.65 -16.00
N PRO A 95 -6.53 9.28 -14.88
CA PRO A 95 -7.03 8.97 -13.56
C PRO A 95 -8.49 9.41 -13.42
N THR A 96 -9.23 8.73 -12.57
CA THR A 96 -10.58 9.17 -12.21
C THR A 96 -10.51 10.45 -11.38
N GLN A 97 -11.53 11.29 -11.48
CA GLN A 97 -11.63 12.52 -10.69
C GLN A 97 -11.43 12.23 -9.19
N ALA A 98 -12.06 11.17 -8.68
CA ALA A 98 -11.92 10.73 -7.29
C ALA A 98 -10.47 10.33 -6.91
N ALA A 99 -9.68 9.80 -7.85
CA ALA A 99 -8.29 9.43 -7.61
C ALA A 99 -7.37 10.66 -7.57
N VAL A 100 -7.68 11.69 -8.35
CA VAL A 100 -7.00 13.00 -8.32
C VAL A 100 -7.34 13.74 -7.03
N GLU A 101 -8.61 13.79 -6.62
CA GLU A 101 -9.05 14.42 -5.37
C GLU A 101 -8.45 13.77 -4.12
N LYS A 102 -8.21 12.45 -4.16
CA LYS A 102 -7.47 11.75 -3.10
C LYS A 102 -5.98 12.09 -3.07
N GLY A 103 -5.48 12.82 -4.07
CA GLY A 103 -4.09 13.21 -4.20
C GLY A 103 -3.16 12.07 -4.60
N TYR A 104 -3.65 11.06 -5.32
CA TYR A 104 -2.81 9.95 -5.80
C TYR A 104 -2.17 10.23 -7.16
N PHE A 105 -2.80 11.07 -7.97
CA PHE A 105 -2.37 11.36 -9.32
C PHE A 105 -2.43 12.85 -9.62
N GLU A 106 -1.55 13.27 -10.52
CA GLU A 106 -1.51 14.60 -11.10
C GLU A 106 -1.52 14.47 -12.62
N ILE A 107 -2.16 15.43 -13.30
CA ILE A 107 -2.22 15.46 -14.76
C ILE A 107 -1.41 16.65 -15.25
N ALA A 108 -0.38 16.38 -16.04
CA ALA A 108 0.34 17.42 -16.78
C ALA A 108 -0.18 17.46 -18.21
N GLN A 109 -0.46 18.66 -18.70
CA GLN A 109 -0.88 18.90 -20.08
C GLN A 109 0.16 19.73 -20.84
N GLY A 110 0.23 19.53 -22.15
CA GLY A 110 1.07 20.34 -23.03
C GLY A 110 0.46 20.47 -24.42
N VAL A 111 0.94 21.47 -25.16
CA VAL A 111 0.53 21.72 -26.56
C VAL A 111 1.74 21.51 -27.46
N LYS A 112 1.55 20.81 -28.57
CA LYS A 112 2.56 20.63 -29.62
C LYS A 112 1.91 20.93 -30.97
N GLN A 113 2.60 21.62 -31.86
CA GLN A 113 2.12 21.77 -33.24
C GLN A 113 2.41 20.49 -34.03
N LYS A 114 1.41 20.00 -34.76
CA LYS A 114 1.60 18.96 -35.78
C LYS A 114 2.31 19.55 -37.00
N PRO A 115 2.96 18.71 -37.83
CA PRO A 115 3.50 19.15 -39.12
C PRO A 115 2.46 19.82 -40.04
N SER A 116 1.17 19.52 -39.86
CA SER A 116 0.05 20.14 -40.57
C SER A 116 -0.33 21.55 -40.09
N GLY A 117 0.32 22.08 -39.05
CA GLY A 117 -0.01 23.37 -38.43
C GLY A 117 -1.11 23.32 -37.37
N GLU A 118 -1.84 22.21 -37.24
CA GLU A 118 -2.86 22.04 -36.21
C GLU A 118 -2.24 21.86 -34.80
N PRO A 119 -2.81 22.51 -33.77
CA PRO A 119 -2.40 22.28 -32.39
C PRO A 119 -2.85 20.89 -31.90
N PHE A 120 -1.95 20.15 -31.27
CA PHE A 120 -2.19 18.88 -30.61
C PHE A 120 -1.93 19.01 -29.10
N THR A 121 -2.95 18.75 -28.30
CA THR A 121 -2.83 18.68 -26.85
C THR A 121 -2.52 17.26 -26.41
N TRP A 122 -1.60 17.12 -25.46
CA TRP A 122 -1.31 15.84 -24.83
C TRP A 122 -1.46 15.95 -23.31
N THR A 123 -1.86 14.86 -22.69
CA THR A 123 -1.99 14.71 -21.24
C THR A 123 -1.14 13.55 -20.77
N THR A 124 -0.33 13.76 -19.74
CA THR A 124 0.45 12.71 -19.07
C THR A 124 0.04 12.62 -17.61
N THR A 125 -0.26 11.41 -17.17
CA THR A 125 -0.57 11.11 -15.78
C THR A 125 0.70 10.81 -15.01
N TYR A 126 0.88 11.53 -13.91
CA TYR A 126 1.91 11.32 -12.91
C TYR A 126 1.29 10.80 -11.62
N VAL A 127 2.08 10.07 -10.86
CA VAL A 127 1.74 9.49 -9.56
C VAL A 127 2.47 10.28 -8.49
N THR A 128 1.71 10.87 -7.59
CA THR A 128 2.27 11.63 -6.46
C THR A 128 3.01 10.69 -5.49
N PRO A 129 3.87 11.20 -4.60
CA PRO A 129 4.47 10.40 -3.53
C PRO A 129 3.46 9.56 -2.73
N LYS A 130 2.31 10.17 -2.42
CA LYS A 130 1.19 9.51 -1.75
C LYS A 130 0.60 8.37 -2.60
N GLY A 131 0.42 8.60 -3.90
CA GLY A 131 -0.04 7.58 -4.84
C GLY A 131 0.96 6.45 -5.01
N GLN A 132 2.26 6.75 -5.01
CA GLN A 132 3.33 5.76 -5.12
C GLN A 132 3.28 4.78 -3.93
N ALA A 133 3.24 5.32 -2.70
CA ALA A 133 3.12 4.51 -1.49
C ALA A 133 1.85 3.64 -1.51
N TYR A 134 0.70 4.23 -1.87
CA TYR A 134 -0.57 3.52 -1.94
C TYR A 134 -0.54 2.35 -2.95
N ILE A 135 -0.03 2.60 -4.15
CA ILE A 135 0.02 1.59 -5.22
C ILE A 135 0.90 0.41 -4.78
N LEU A 136 2.07 0.69 -4.22
CA LEU A 136 3.03 -0.34 -3.83
C LEU A 136 2.52 -1.20 -2.67
N ASP A 137 1.96 -0.57 -1.63
CA ASP A 137 1.33 -1.28 -0.51
C ASP A 137 0.20 -2.19 -1.02
N ARG A 138 -0.68 -1.67 -1.88
CA ARG A 138 -1.79 -2.43 -2.42
C ARG A 138 -1.35 -3.58 -3.33
N LEU A 139 -0.32 -3.37 -4.16
CA LEU A 139 0.24 -4.43 -5.00
C LEU A 139 0.83 -5.57 -4.16
N LYS A 140 1.57 -5.24 -3.09
CA LYS A 140 2.18 -6.25 -2.22
C LYS A 140 1.11 -7.07 -1.48
N LYS A 141 0.07 -6.42 -0.94
CA LYS A 141 -1.08 -7.10 -0.33
C LYS A 141 -1.76 -8.09 -1.29
N GLU A 142 -1.93 -7.71 -2.56
CA GLU A 142 -2.50 -8.63 -3.56
C GLU A 142 -1.56 -9.79 -3.94
N GLN A 143 -0.24 -9.62 -3.83
CA GLN A 143 0.72 -10.71 -4.03
C GLN A 143 0.71 -11.69 -2.86
N GLU A 144 0.66 -11.19 -1.63
CA GLU A 144 0.55 -12.01 -0.42
C GLU A 144 -0.75 -12.83 -0.42
N GLN A 145 -1.88 -12.22 -0.78
CA GLN A 145 -3.18 -12.92 -0.90
C GLN A 145 -3.22 -14.00 -1.99
N LYS A 146 -2.35 -13.92 -3.00
CA LYS A 146 -2.25 -14.96 -4.05
C LYS A 146 -1.28 -16.09 -3.68
N ALA A 147 -0.41 -15.86 -2.70
CA ALA A 147 0.55 -16.85 -2.24
C ALA A 147 -0.01 -17.75 -1.11
N VAL A 148 -1.15 -17.35 -0.52
CA VAL A 148 -1.97 -18.12 0.42
C VAL A 148 -3.03 -18.90 -0.35
#